data_AF-A0A7Y3HP76-F1
#
_entry.id   AF-A0A7Y3HP76-F1
#
_cell.length_a   1.000
_cell.length_b   1.000
_cell.length_c   1.000
_cell.angle_alpha   90.00
_cell.angle_beta   90.00
_cell.angle_gamma   90.00
#
_symmetry.space_group_name_H-M   'P 1'
#
loop_
_entity.id
_entity.type
_entity.pdbx_description
1 polymer ?
#
loop_
_entity_poly.entity_id
_entity_poly.type
_entity_poly.pdbx_seq_one_letter_code
_entity_poly.pdbx_strand_id
1 'polypeptide(L)'
;MKNVLLLAVVFLLPFCSNAQDHIDKITETTCDCINEIDKDMDTEQYTLEIGLCMMAASEPYAKALKKKNDIDITSGDAEAYEKLGMLIGVK
;
A
#
# COMPACT_ATOMS: atom_id res chain seq x y z
N MET A 1 -12.86 31.71 -37.06
CA MET A 1 -12.37 30.41 -36.51
C MET A 1 -11.31 30.66 -35.43
N LYS A 2 -11.67 31.34 -34.32
CA LYS A 2 -10.72 31.73 -33.25
C LYS A 2 -11.12 31.19 -31.87
N ASN A 3 -12.35 30.71 -31.72
CA ASN A 3 -12.91 30.27 -30.45
C ASN A 3 -12.83 28.74 -30.23
N VAL A 4 -12.34 27.99 -31.22
CA VAL A 4 -12.18 26.52 -31.11
C VAL A 4 -10.86 26.15 -30.43
N LEU A 5 -9.88 27.06 -30.41
CA LEU A 5 -8.57 26.80 -29.79
C LEU A 5 -8.60 26.82 -28.26
N LEU A 6 -9.58 27.48 -27.65
CA LEU A 6 -9.69 27.65 -26.19
C LEU A 6 -10.31 26.44 -25.47
N LEU A 7 -10.99 25.56 -26.21
CA LEU A 7 -11.64 24.37 -25.64
C LEU A 7 -10.71 23.15 -25.54
N ALA A 8 -9.54 23.18 -26.18
CA ALA A 8 -8.60 22.05 -26.18
C ALA A 8 -7.68 22.00 -24.95
N VAL A 9 -7.56 23.10 -24.18
CA VAL A 9 -6.63 23.18 -23.03
C VAL A 9 -7.21 22.56 -21.75
N VAL A 10 -8.55 22.43 -21.65
CA VAL A 10 -9.24 21.92 -20.46
C VAL A 10 -9.19 20.39 -20.34
N PHE A 11 -8.82 19.67 -21.41
CA PHE A 11 -8.81 18.20 -21.41
C PHE A 11 -7.48 17.56 -20.96
N LEU A 12 -6.49 18.36 -20.55
CA LEU A 12 -5.13 17.88 -20.23
C LEU A 12 -4.84 17.70 -18.73
N LEU A 13 -5.80 17.93 -17.83
CA LEU A 13 -5.63 17.70 -16.40
C LEU A 13 -6.94 17.11 -15.84
N PRO A 14 -6.98 15.99 -15.08
CA PRO A 14 -5.91 15.45 -14.22
C PRO A 14 -5.77 13.90 -14.24
N PHE A 15 -4.64 13.35 -14.68
CA PHE A 15 -4.35 11.91 -14.51
C PHE A 15 -3.56 11.57 -13.22
N CYS A 16 -3.39 12.52 -12.30
CA CYS A 16 -2.60 12.33 -11.07
C CYS A 16 -3.45 11.87 -9.86
N SER A 17 -4.31 10.86 -10.02
CA SER A 17 -5.21 10.40 -8.93
C SER A 17 -4.98 8.96 -8.47
N ASN A 18 -3.73 8.47 -8.46
CA ASN A 18 -3.45 7.06 -8.12
C ASN A 18 -2.40 6.86 -7.01
N ALA A 19 -1.95 7.89 -6.29
CA ALA A 19 -0.89 7.71 -5.28
C ALA A 19 -1.39 7.22 -3.91
N GLN A 20 -2.68 7.43 -3.59
CA GLN A 20 -3.24 7.11 -2.26
C GLN A 20 -3.91 5.74 -2.19
N ASP A 21 -4.19 5.11 -3.34
CA ASP A 21 -5.05 3.91 -3.42
C ASP A 21 -4.38 2.63 -2.93
N HIS A 22 -3.11 2.39 -3.29
CA HIS A 22 -2.48 1.10 -2.99
C HIS A 22 -2.19 0.91 -1.49
N ILE A 23 -1.86 1.97 -0.74
CA ILE A 23 -1.66 1.86 0.71
C ILE A 23 -2.98 1.57 1.41
N ASP A 24 -4.05 2.27 1.06
CA ASP A 24 -5.37 2.05 1.65
C ASP A 24 -5.85 0.62 1.35
N LYS A 25 -5.58 0.10 0.15
CA LYS A 25 -5.92 -1.28 -0.22
C LYS A 25 -5.08 -2.34 0.50
N ILE A 26 -3.79 -2.07 0.70
CA ILE A 26 -2.91 -2.93 1.53
C ILE A 26 -3.43 -2.94 2.97
N THR A 27 -3.78 -1.79 3.53
CA THR A 27 -4.32 -1.69 4.90
C THR A 27 -5.62 -2.46 5.04
N GLU A 28 -6.59 -2.27 4.14
CA GLU A 28 -7.87 -2.99 4.16
C GLU A 28 -7.64 -4.51 4.11
N THR A 29 -6.82 -4.98 3.16
CA THR A 29 -6.50 -6.41 3.01
C THR A 29 -5.77 -6.97 4.23
N THR A 30 -4.88 -6.18 4.84
CA THR A 30 -4.19 -6.55 6.08
C THR A 30 -5.19 -6.69 7.22
N CYS A 31 -6.12 -5.74 7.38
CA CYS A 31 -7.14 -5.78 8.42
C CYS A 31 -8.09 -6.97 8.25
N ASP A 32 -8.49 -7.29 7.02
CA ASP A 32 -9.31 -8.46 6.73
C ASP A 32 -8.61 -9.74 7.18
N CYS A 33 -7.32 -9.89 6.86
CA CYS A 33 -6.49 -11.01 7.33
C CYS A 33 -6.39 -11.05 8.86
N ILE A 34 -6.12 -9.92 9.52
CA ILE A 34 -6.01 -9.85 10.99
C ILE A 34 -7.32 -10.25 11.68
N ASN A 35 -8.47 -9.90 11.10
CA ASN A 35 -9.77 -10.25 11.66
C ASN A 35 -10.04 -11.77 11.66
N GLU A 36 -9.31 -12.53 10.85
CA GLU A 36 -9.39 -13.99 10.79
C GLU A 36 -8.38 -14.70 11.71
N ILE A 37 -7.43 -13.97 12.31
CA ILE A 37 -6.46 -14.54 13.26
C ILE A 37 -7.18 -14.94 14.56
N ASP A 38 -6.86 -16.13 15.07
CA ASP A 38 -7.33 -16.60 16.37
C ASP A 38 -6.85 -15.66 17.50
N LYS A 39 -7.79 -15.13 18.27
CA LYS A 39 -7.52 -14.17 19.35
C LYS A 39 -7.04 -14.83 20.64
N ASP A 40 -7.20 -16.15 20.76
CA ASP A 40 -6.73 -16.92 21.91
C ASP A 40 -5.27 -17.40 21.74
N MET A 41 -4.64 -17.05 20.61
CA MET A 41 -3.23 -17.30 20.29
C MET A 41 -2.29 -16.55 21.25
N ASP A 42 -1.09 -17.08 21.47
CA ASP A 42 -0.07 -16.35 22.24
C ASP A 42 0.40 -15.08 21.52
N THR A 43 0.87 -14.11 22.30
CA THR A 43 1.22 -12.78 21.78
C THR A 43 2.32 -12.80 20.72
N GLU A 44 3.28 -13.72 20.82
CA GLU A 44 4.41 -13.80 19.87
C GLU A 44 3.92 -14.35 18.53
N GLN A 45 3.14 -15.43 18.57
CA GLN A 45 2.50 -16.00 17.39
C GLN A 45 1.52 -15.01 16.75
N TYR A 46 0.70 -14.32 17.55
CA TYR A 46 -0.24 -13.31 17.04
C TYR A 46 0.49 -12.16 16.34
N THR A 47 1.62 -11.71 16.89
CA THR A 47 2.45 -10.66 16.28
C THR A 47 3.07 -11.14 14.96
N LEU A 48 3.51 -12.39 14.90
CA LEU A 48 4.04 -13.00 13.68
C LEU A 48 2.99 -13.04 12.57
N GLU A 49 1.77 -13.49 12.90
CA GLU A 49 0.66 -13.57 11.95
C GLU A 49 0.26 -12.19 11.41
N ILE A 50 0.26 -11.14 12.25
CA ILE A 50 0.09 -9.75 11.76
C ILE A 50 1.18 -9.40 10.72
N GLY A 51 2.43 -9.73 11.02
CA GLY A 51 3.54 -9.52 10.08
C GLY A 51 3.32 -10.25 8.76
N LEU A 52 2.87 -11.51 8.79
CA LEU A 52 2.54 -12.29 7.61
C LEU A 52 1.39 -11.65 6.80
N CYS A 53 0.34 -11.18 7.46
CA CYS A 53 -0.76 -10.46 6.82
C CYS A 53 -0.25 -9.21 6.06
N MET A 54 0.60 -8.39 6.70
CA MET A 54 1.17 -7.20 6.07
C MET A 54 2.03 -7.54 4.85
N MET A 55 2.86 -8.58 4.95
CA MET A 55 3.72 -9.02 3.85
C MET A 55 2.90 -9.54 2.66
N ALA A 56 1.93 -10.42 2.92
CA ALA A 56 1.07 -11.00 1.90
C ALA A 56 0.22 -9.94 1.19
N ALA A 57 -0.38 -9.00 1.94
CA ALA A 57 -1.17 -7.91 1.38
C ALA A 57 -0.34 -6.97 0.49
N SER A 58 0.96 -6.83 0.79
CA SER A 58 1.86 -5.89 0.11
C SER A 58 2.53 -6.46 -1.14
N GLU A 59 2.67 -7.79 -1.24
CA GLU A 59 3.35 -8.47 -2.35
C GLU A 59 2.84 -8.03 -3.75
N PRO A 60 1.52 -7.93 -4.02
CA PRO A 60 1.02 -7.51 -5.34
C PRO A 60 1.41 -6.07 -5.70
N TYR A 61 1.77 -5.25 -4.70
CA TYR A 61 2.07 -3.84 -4.83
C TYR A 61 3.56 -3.52 -4.75
N ALA A 62 4.45 -4.52 -4.72
CA ALA A 62 5.90 -4.34 -4.60
C ALA A 62 6.48 -3.27 -5.55
N LYS A 63 6.05 -3.29 -6.83
CA LYS A 63 6.48 -2.29 -7.83
C LYS A 63 5.99 -0.87 -7.49
N ALA A 64 4.78 -0.74 -6.98
CA ALA A 64 4.20 0.55 -6.62
C ALA A 64 4.87 1.11 -5.36
N LEU A 65 5.10 0.26 -4.34
CA LEU A 65 5.82 0.60 -3.12
C LEU A 65 7.24 1.09 -3.42
N LYS A 66 7.98 0.37 -4.27
CA LYS A 66 9.32 0.80 -4.70
C LYS A 66 9.30 2.14 -5.42
N LYS A 67 8.35 2.34 -6.34
CA LYS A 67 8.29 3.56 -7.16
C LYS A 67 7.80 4.79 -6.40
N LYS A 68 6.85 4.64 -5.49
CA LYS A 68 6.15 5.77 -4.85
C LYS A 68 6.59 6.02 -3.42
N ASN A 69 7.03 4.99 -2.70
CA ASN A 69 7.36 5.04 -1.29
C ASN A 69 8.84 4.77 -1.01
N ASP A 70 9.62 4.41 -2.03
CA ASP A 70 11.02 4.00 -1.91
C ASP A 70 11.18 2.77 -0.97
N ILE A 71 10.19 1.87 -1.00
CA ILE A 71 10.17 0.65 -0.21
C ILE A 71 10.30 -0.55 -1.16
N ASP A 72 11.44 -1.24 -1.12
CA ASP A 72 11.68 -2.46 -1.89
C ASP A 72 11.52 -3.71 -1.03
N ILE A 73 10.29 -4.22 -0.94
CA ILE A 73 10.02 -5.47 -0.21
C ILE A 73 10.59 -6.72 -0.88
N THR A 74 11.07 -6.62 -2.13
CA THR A 74 11.62 -7.77 -2.86
C THR A 74 13.09 -8.03 -2.53
N SER A 75 13.76 -7.11 -1.85
CA SER A 75 15.17 -7.28 -1.45
C SER A 75 15.36 -8.28 -0.31
N GLY A 76 14.31 -8.53 0.49
CA GLY A 76 14.40 -9.30 1.72
C GLY A 76 15.01 -8.52 2.89
N ASP A 77 15.26 -7.22 2.73
CA ASP A 77 15.85 -6.38 3.78
C ASP A 77 14.84 -6.08 4.88
N ALA A 78 15.23 -6.30 6.14
CA ALA A 78 14.38 -6.01 7.30
C ALA A 78 13.94 -4.54 7.36
N GLU A 79 14.81 -3.61 6.96
CA GLU A 79 14.51 -2.17 6.93
C GLU A 79 13.34 -1.84 5.98
N ALA A 80 13.22 -2.54 4.85
CA ALA A 80 12.12 -2.32 3.91
C ALA A 80 10.78 -2.73 4.54
N TYR A 81 10.75 -3.87 5.24
CA TYR A 81 9.56 -4.35 5.94
C TYR A 81 9.22 -3.50 7.17
N GLU A 82 10.21 -2.95 7.87
CA GLU A 82 9.98 -2.00 8.96
C GLU A 82 9.32 -0.71 8.44
N LYS A 83 9.83 -0.15 7.35
CA LYS A 83 9.22 1.03 6.68
C LYS A 83 7.79 0.75 6.22
N LEU A 84 7.55 -0.45 5.68
CA LEU A 84 6.21 -0.90 5.31
C LEU A 84 5.27 -0.94 6.52
N GLY A 85 5.70 -1.59 7.61
CA GLY A 85 4.92 -1.70 8.85
C GLY A 85 4.58 -0.33 9.43
N MET A 86 5.54 0.60 9.47
CA MET A 86 5.29 1.99 9.90
C MET A 86 4.28 2.71 8.99
N LEU A 87 4.35 2.51 7.68
CA LEU A 87 3.46 3.16 6.72
C LEU A 87 2.01 2.67 6.84
N ILE A 88 1.82 1.36 7.07
CA ILE A 88 0.49 0.76 7.23
C ILE A 88 -0.07 1.04 8.63
N GLY A 89 0.75 0.95 9.68
CA GLY A 89 0.28 1.06 11.07
C GLY A 89 -0.18 2.45 11.51
N VAL A 90 0.07 3.49 10.72
CA VAL A 90 -0.42 4.87 10.96
C VAL A 90 -1.71 5.20 10.21
N LYS A 91 -2.24 4.26 9.42
CA LYS A 91 -3.50 4.40 8.69
C LYS A 91 -4.67 3.94 9.55
#